data_AF-A0A936GI26-F1
#
_entry.id   AF-A0A936GI26-F1
#
_cell.length_a   1.000
_cell.length_b   1.000
_cell.length_c   1.000
_cell.angle_alpha   90.00
_cell.angle_beta   90.00
_cell.angle_gamma   90.00
#
_symmetry.space_group_name_H-M   'P 1'
#
loop_
_entity.id
_entity.type
_entity.pdbx_description
1 polymer ?
#
loop_
_entity_poly.entity_id
_entity_poly.type
_entity_poly.pdbx_seq_one_letter_code
_entity_poly.pdbx_strand_id
1 'polypeptide(L)'
;MLEQLKNIDGKTILDAIHSKEIDRTKLKERSRKEIQDMRETTLEVDLHIHELVENESGLEPNEKLEIQLNHFEERLNEAIKDKLRKVVFIHGVGNGVLKMKIRNILDRKYSKLRYQDASFEKYKFGATLVNL
;
A
#
# COMPACT_ATOMS: atom_id res chain seq x y z
N MET A 1 -1.60 -14.55 -60.38
CA MET A 1 -2.09 -14.08 -59.06
C MET A 1 -1.26 -14.72 -57.93
N LEU A 2 0.08 -14.66 -58.00
CA LEU A 2 0.98 -15.24 -56.99
C LEU A 2 2.32 -14.48 -56.93
N GLU A 3 2.29 -13.16 -56.70
CA GLU A 3 3.54 -12.39 -56.60
C GLU A 3 3.43 -11.17 -55.67
N GLN A 4 2.84 -11.37 -54.49
CA GLN A 4 2.83 -10.37 -53.41
C GLN A 4 3.57 -10.83 -52.14
N LEU A 5 4.56 -11.71 -52.28
CA LEU A 5 5.41 -12.13 -51.15
C LEU A 5 6.88 -11.94 -51.51
N LYS A 6 7.36 -10.70 -51.41
CA LYS A 6 8.75 -10.35 -51.08
C LYS A 6 8.83 -8.83 -50.98
N ASN A 7 8.99 -8.34 -49.74
CA ASN A 7 9.70 -7.12 -49.34
C ASN A 7 9.12 -6.64 -48.01
N ILE A 8 9.36 -7.41 -46.96
CA ILE A 8 9.42 -6.85 -45.62
C ILE A 8 10.91 -6.58 -45.40
N ASP A 9 11.32 -5.35 -45.66
CA ASP A 9 12.70 -4.90 -45.46
C ASP A 9 13.14 -5.28 -44.04
N GLY A 10 14.25 -6.02 -43.92
CA GLY A 10 14.76 -6.49 -42.62
C GLY A 10 15.04 -5.34 -41.64
N LYS A 11 15.25 -4.13 -42.16
CA LYS A 11 15.38 -2.88 -41.42
C LYS A 11 14.11 -2.53 -40.65
N THR A 12 12.93 -2.70 -41.26
CA THR A 12 11.63 -2.44 -40.66
C THR A 12 11.32 -3.36 -39.49
N ILE A 13 11.79 -4.62 -39.56
CA ILE A 13 11.62 -5.60 -38.47
C ILE A 13 12.56 -5.26 -37.29
N LEU A 14 13.80 -4.89 -37.56
CA LEU A 14 14.78 -4.47 -36.54
C LEU A 14 14.31 -3.21 -35.79
N ASP A 15 13.79 -2.22 -36.52
CA ASP A 15 13.26 -0.99 -35.95
C ASP A 15 12.00 -1.25 -35.08
N ALA A 16 11.15 -2.18 -35.50
CA ALA A 16 9.97 -2.61 -34.73
C ALA A 16 10.33 -3.38 -33.45
N ILE A 17 11.38 -4.21 -33.47
CA ILE A 17 11.87 -4.91 -32.26
C ILE A 17 12.52 -3.91 -31.29
N HIS A 18 13.38 -3.02 -31.80
CA HIS A 18 14.09 -2.05 -30.97
C HIS A 18 13.14 -1.05 -30.31
N SER A 19 12.15 -0.54 -31.05
CA SER A 19 11.09 0.33 -30.49
C SER A 19 10.27 -0.38 -29.41
N LYS A 20 9.96 -1.66 -29.57
CA LYS A 20 9.21 -2.47 -28.59
C LYS A 20 10.03 -2.78 -27.34
N GLU A 21 11.35 -2.95 -27.47
CA GLU A 21 12.27 -3.05 -26.33
C GLU A 21 12.39 -1.71 -25.59
N ILE A 22 12.59 -0.60 -26.31
CA ILE A 22 12.67 0.76 -25.73
C ILE A 22 11.40 1.09 -24.94
N ASP A 23 10.22 0.80 -25.49
CA ASP A 23 8.94 1.07 -24.84
C ASP A 23 8.76 0.22 -23.57
N ARG A 24 9.17 -1.05 -23.59
CA ARG A 24 9.19 -1.93 -22.40
C ARG A 24 10.13 -1.42 -21.31
N THR A 25 11.33 -0.96 -21.66
CA THR A 25 12.26 -0.36 -20.69
C THR A 25 11.70 0.92 -20.08
N LYS A 26 11.12 1.82 -20.88
CA LYS A 26 10.49 3.05 -20.37
C LYS A 26 9.32 2.78 -19.44
N LEU A 27 8.50 1.76 -19.73
CA LEU A 27 7.41 1.33 -18.85
C LEU A 27 7.93 0.78 -17.51
N LYS A 28 9.03 0.01 -17.55
CA LYS A 28 9.71 -0.51 -16.35
C LYS A 28 10.35 0.59 -15.50
N GLU A 29 10.90 1.62 -16.14
CA GLU A 29 11.48 2.78 -15.45
C GLU A 29 10.40 3.68 -14.83
N ARG A 30 9.29 3.93 -15.54
CA ARG A 30 8.13 4.66 -14.99
C ARG A 30 7.54 3.96 -13.79
N SER A 31 7.27 2.65 -13.91
CA SER A 31 6.75 1.86 -12.79
C SER A 31 7.72 1.81 -11.61
N ARG A 32 9.04 1.73 -11.83
CA ARG A 32 10.03 1.84 -10.74
C ARG A 32 10.03 3.23 -10.08
N LYS A 33 9.96 4.31 -10.86
CA LYS A 33 9.89 5.68 -10.33
C LYS A 33 8.60 5.91 -9.55
N GLU A 34 7.46 5.44 -10.05
CA GLU A 34 6.17 5.51 -9.34
C GLU A 34 6.18 4.68 -8.06
N ILE A 35 6.76 3.46 -8.06
CA ILE A 35 6.92 2.65 -6.86
C ILE A 35 7.82 3.36 -5.83
N GLN A 36 8.87 4.05 -6.29
CA GLN A 36 9.80 4.76 -5.42
C GLN A 36 9.16 6.04 -4.83
N ASP A 37 8.48 6.83 -5.65
CA ASP A 37 7.71 8.03 -5.21
C ASP A 37 6.55 7.64 -4.28
N MET A 38 5.94 6.47 -4.50
CA MET A 38 4.95 5.90 -3.57
C MET A 38 5.55 5.50 -2.22
N ARG A 39 6.78 4.99 -2.18
CA ARG A 39 7.46 4.66 -0.92
C ARG A 39 7.81 5.92 -0.12
N GLU A 40 8.17 7.01 -0.79
CA GLU A 40 8.48 8.29 -0.12
C GLU A 40 7.23 9.01 0.42
N THR A 41 6.03 8.62 -0.02
CA THR A 41 4.75 9.25 0.37
C THR A 41 3.83 8.35 1.20
N THR A 42 4.33 7.18 1.61
CA THR A 42 3.58 6.21 2.44
C THR A 42 4.15 6.19 3.85
N LEU A 43 3.33 6.54 4.84
CA LEU A 43 3.66 6.39 6.26
C LEU A 43 3.36 4.96 6.71
N GLU A 44 4.23 4.35 7.50
CA GLU A 44 4.00 3.06 8.14
C GLU A 44 3.82 3.29 9.65
N VAL A 45 2.76 2.75 10.22
CA VAL A 45 2.40 2.88 11.64
C VAL A 45 2.21 1.50 12.23
N ASP A 46 3.05 1.14 13.20
CA ASP A 46 2.90 -0.09 13.96
C ASP A 46 1.89 0.12 15.10
N LEU A 47 0.89 -0.75 15.17
CA LEU A 47 -0.16 -0.73 16.18
C LEU A 47 -0.02 -1.88 17.18
N HIS A 48 1.05 -2.68 17.16
CA HIS A 48 1.27 -3.67 18.22
C HIS A 48 1.44 -2.97 19.56
N ILE A 49 0.78 -3.47 20.60
CA ILE A 49 0.76 -2.81 21.92
C ILE A 49 2.18 -2.54 22.48
N HIS A 50 3.14 -3.42 22.20
CA HIS A 50 4.54 -3.29 22.59
C HIS A 50 5.23 -2.04 22.01
N GLU A 51 4.75 -1.53 20.88
CA GLU A 51 5.25 -0.30 20.26
C GLU A 51 4.59 0.95 20.87
N LEU A 52 3.48 0.79 21.59
CA LEU A 52 2.65 1.90 22.09
C LEU A 52 2.81 2.14 23.60
N VAL A 53 3.25 1.14 24.37
CA VAL A 53 3.42 1.25 25.81
C VAL A 53 4.74 0.62 26.27
N GLU A 54 5.34 1.19 27.32
CA GLU A 54 6.57 0.65 27.92
C GLU A 54 6.35 -0.66 28.68
N ASN A 55 5.17 -0.82 29.29
CA ASN A 55 4.81 -2.02 30.03
C ASN A 55 3.34 -2.39 29.80
N GLU A 56 3.12 -3.57 29.23
CA GLU A 56 1.79 -4.12 28.99
C GLU A 56 1.27 -5.05 30.10
N SER A 57 2.09 -5.32 31.12
CA SER A 57 1.75 -6.19 32.25
C SER A 57 0.78 -5.46 33.18
N GLY A 58 -0.49 -5.89 33.15
CA GLY A 58 -1.56 -5.29 33.94
C GLY A 58 -2.62 -4.57 33.11
N LEU A 59 -2.44 -4.47 31.79
CA LEU A 59 -3.48 -3.98 30.90
C LEU A 59 -4.42 -5.11 30.51
N GLU A 60 -5.72 -4.88 30.71
CA GLU A 60 -6.76 -5.78 30.25
C GLU A 60 -6.85 -5.78 28.72
N PRO A 61 -7.33 -6.86 28.08
CA PRO A 61 -7.41 -6.94 26.61
C PRO A 61 -8.17 -5.79 25.95
N ASN A 62 -9.22 -5.28 26.61
CA ASN A 62 -9.99 -4.15 26.12
C ASN A 62 -9.21 -2.83 26.20
N GLU A 63 -8.43 -2.62 27.26
CA GLU A 63 -7.59 -1.43 27.40
C GLU A 63 -6.49 -1.40 26.34
N LYS A 64 -5.85 -2.55 26.10
CA LYS A 64 -4.88 -2.70 24.99
C LYS A 64 -5.52 -2.33 23.66
N LEU A 65 -6.71 -2.87 23.39
CA LEU A 65 -7.44 -2.58 22.15
C LEU A 65 -7.79 -1.09 22.02
N GLU A 66 -8.24 -0.45 23.09
CA GLU A 66 -8.55 0.99 23.07
C GLU A 66 -7.31 1.85 22.81
N ILE A 67 -6.18 1.55 23.45
CA ILE A 67 -4.90 2.24 23.19
C ILE A 67 -4.53 2.14 21.71
N GLN A 68 -4.62 0.94 21.13
CA GLN A 68 -4.30 0.72 19.71
C GLN A 68 -5.24 1.48 18.77
N LEU A 69 -6.54 1.54 19.08
CA LEU A 69 -7.53 2.25 18.25
C LEU A 69 -7.40 3.78 18.37
N ASN A 70 -7.11 4.28 19.57
CA ASN A 70 -6.84 5.70 19.79
C ASN A 70 -5.61 6.13 19.00
N HIS A 71 -4.51 5.36 19.09
CA HIS A 71 -3.30 5.65 18.33
C HIS A 71 -3.53 5.59 16.81
N PHE A 72 -4.33 4.63 16.34
CA PHE A 72 -4.74 4.56 14.94
C PHE A 72 -5.45 5.84 14.48
N GLU A 73 -6.46 6.31 15.22
CA GLU A 73 -7.20 7.53 14.86
C GLU A 73 -6.30 8.78 14.90
N GLU A 74 -5.45 8.91 15.92
CA GLU A 74 -4.48 10.00 16.04
C GLU A 74 -3.56 10.06 14.81
N ARG A 75 -2.89 8.95 14.49
CA ARG A 75 -1.95 8.90 13.36
C ARG A 75 -2.62 9.06 12.01
N LEU A 76 -3.87 8.58 11.86
CA LEU A 76 -4.64 8.82 10.65
C LEU A 76 -4.94 10.32 10.47
N ASN A 77 -5.36 10.99 11.54
CA ASN A 77 -5.67 12.42 11.50
C ASN A 77 -4.41 13.28 11.24
N GLU A 78 -3.27 12.92 11.84
CA GLU A 78 -1.99 13.55 11.55
C GLU A 78 -1.60 13.39 10.07
N ALA A 79 -1.69 12.18 9.53
CA ALA A 79 -1.36 11.92 8.14
C ALA A 79 -2.27 12.68 7.15
N ILE A 80 -3.57 12.82 7.47
CA ILE A 80 -4.51 13.64 6.69
C ILE A 80 -4.10 15.11 6.73
N LYS A 81 -3.77 15.63 7.92
CA LYS A 81 -3.35 17.01 8.12
C LYS A 81 -2.06 17.32 7.35
N ASP A 82 -1.12 16.38 7.36
CA ASP A 82 0.17 16.47 6.67
C ASP A 82 0.07 16.20 5.16
N LYS A 83 -1.15 15.92 4.65
CA LYS A 83 -1.44 15.65 3.23
C LYS A 83 -0.60 14.52 2.67
N LEU A 84 -0.36 13.48 3.48
CA LEU A 84 0.26 12.25 2.99
C LEU A 84 -0.66 11.58 1.97
N ARG A 85 -0.09 10.78 1.06
CA ARG A 85 -0.89 10.06 0.06
C ARG A 85 -1.50 8.79 0.64
N LYS A 86 -0.74 8.09 1.49
CA LYS A 86 -1.09 6.77 1.99
C LYS A 86 -0.54 6.51 3.39
N VAL A 87 -1.22 5.65 4.13
CA VAL A 87 -0.75 5.13 5.41
C VAL A 87 -0.96 3.62 5.45
N VAL A 88 0.04 2.88 5.93
CA VAL A 88 -0.04 1.45 6.22
C VAL A 88 -0.07 1.27 7.72
N PHE A 89 -1.18 0.73 8.23
CA PHE A 89 -1.31 0.37 9.64
C PHE A 89 -1.03 -1.11 9.82
N ILE A 90 -0.01 -1.43 10.61
CA ILE A 90 0.43 -2.79 10.92
C ILE A 90 -0.25 -3.19 12.23
N HIS A 91 -1.27 -4.05 12.16
CA HIS A 91 -2.09 -4.46 13.30
C HIS A 91 -1.90 -5.94 13.69
N GLY A 92 -1.04 -6.66 12.96
CA GLY A 92 -0.79 -8.08 13.16
C GLY A 92 -1.88 -8.98 12.59
N VAL A 93 -1.65 -10.29 12.58
CA VAL A 93 -2.66 -11.24 12.07
C VAL A 93 -3.72 -11.51 13.13
N GLY A 94 -3.30 -11.95 14.32
CA GLY A 94 -4.15 -12.23 15.48
C GLY A 94 -5.45 -12.98 15.14
N ASN A 95 -6.51 -12.66 15.88
CA ASN A 95 -7.89 -13.10 15.57
C ASN A 95 -8.63 -12.12 14.64
N GLY A 96 -7.94 -11.12 14.07
CA GLY A 96 -8.54 -10.10 13.21
C GLY A 96 -9.42 -9.05 13.91
N VAL A 97 -9.46 -9.03 15.26
CA VAL A 97 -10.28 -8.07 16.03
C VAL A 97 -9.87 -6.62 15.75
N LEU A 98 -8.57 -6.31 15.84
CA LEU A 98 -8.05 -4.96 15.61
C LEU A 98 -8.31 -4.52 14.15
N LYS A 99 -8.03 -5.40 13.18
CA LYS A 99 -8.36 -5.20 11.76
C LYS A 99 -9.84 -4.81 11.55
N MET A 100 -10.76 -5.58 12.14
CA MET A 100 -12.20 -5.35 12.01
C MET A 100 -12.60 -4.01 12.64
N LYS A 101 -12.08 -3.68 13.83
CA LYS A 101 -12.37 -2.41 14.51
C LYS A 101 -11.85 -1.21 13.71
N ILE A 102 -10.64 -1.28 13.17
CA ILE A 102 -10.08 -0.27 12.26
C ILE A 102 -10.99 -0.04 11.06
N ARG A 103 -11.42 -1.11 10.38
CA ARG A 103 -12.32 -1.00 9.21
C ARG A 103 -13.66 -0.38 9.58
N ASN A 104 -14.25 -0.77 10.71
CA ASN A 104 -15.49 -0.17 11.21
C ASN A 104 -15.33 1.35 11.48
N ILE A 105 -14.20 1.78 12.03
CA ILE A 105 -13.91 3.20 12.24
C ILE A 105 -13.79 3.92 10.90
N LEU A 106 -13.05 3.35 9.94
CA LEU A 106 -12.91 3.91 8.59
C LEU A 106 -14.27 4.06 7.91
N ASP A 107 -15.11 3.03 7.93
CA ASP A 107 -16.43 3.05 7.30
C ASP A 107 -17.37 4.10 7.93
N ARG A 108 -17.31 4.27 9.26
CA ARG A 108 -18.23 5.14 10.01
C ARG A 108 -17.78 6.59 10.09
N LYS A 109 -16.51 6.84 10.44
CA LYS A 109 -15.97 8.17 10.69
C LYS A 109 -15.26 8.76 9.47
N TYR A 110 -14.69 7.91 8.61
CA TYR A 110 -13.84 8.31 7.48
C TYR A 110 -14.36 7.77 6.15
N SER A 111 -15.67 7.82 5.93
CA SER A 111 -16.37 7.17 4.80
C SER A 111 -15.90 7.58 3.40
N LYS A 112 -15.14 8.67 3.27
CA LYS A 112 -14.54 9.12 2.01
C LYS A 112 -13.21 8.43 1.69
N LEU A 113 -12.53 7.88 2.70
CA LEU A 113 -11.25 7.22 2.53
C LEU A 113 -11.43 5.81 2.00
N ARG A 114 -10.51 5.37 1.16
CA ARG A 114 -10.48 4.00 0.63
C ARG A 114 -9.36 3.22 1.29
N TYR A 115 -9.66 1.99 1.69
CA TYR A 115 -8.68 1.10 2.28
C TYR A 115 -8.70 -0.28 1.65
N GLN A 116 -7.58 -0.99 1.78
CA GLN A 116 -7.38 -2.36 1.30
C GLN A 116 -6.37 -3.08 2.18
N ASP A 117 -6.23 -4.38 2.01
CA ASP A 117 -5.10 -5.10 2.60
C ASP A 117 -3.78 -4.62 1.98
N ALA A 118 -2.75 -4.46 2.82
CA ALA A 118 -1.42 -4.06 2.36
C ALA A 118 -0.70 -5.22 1.65
N SER A 119 0.54 -4.98 1.18
CA SER A 119 1.31 -6.00 0.44
C SER A 119 1.47 -7.30 1.24
N PHE A 120 0.99 -8.41 0.67
CA PHE A 120 1.11 -9.73 1.28
C PHE A 120 2.58 -10.16 1.45
N GLU A 121 3.44 -9.83 0.50
CA GLU A 121 4.87 -10.16 0.56
C GLU A 121 5.54 -9.48 1.77
N LYS A 122 5.15 -8.25 2.09
CA LYS A 122 5.77 -7.46 3.16
C LYS A 122 5.12 -7.68 4.53
N TYR A 123 3.80 -7.76 4.59
CA TYR A 123 3.04 -7.77 5.85
C TYR A 123 2.12 -8.98 6.03
N LYS A 124 2.12 -9.92 5.08
CA LYS A 124 1.16 -11.04 5.02
C LYS A 124 -0.27 -10.50 5.09
N PHE A 125 -1.07 -10.94 6.05
CA PHE A 125 -2.45 -10.46 6.29
C PHE A 125 -2.56 -9.41 7.41
N GLY A 126 -1.43 -8.96 7.95
CA GLY A 126 -1.36 -8.19 9.20
C GLY A 126 -1.33 -6.68 9.05
N ALA A 127 -1.67 -6.13 7.89
CA ALA A 127 -1.66 -4.69 7.68
C ALA A 127 -2.76 -4.19 6.74
N THR A 128 -3.22 -2.97 6.99
CA THR A 128 -4.25 -2.27 6.21
C THR A 128 -3.65 -1.01 5.59
N LEU A 129 -3.75 -0.88 4.27
CA LEU A 129 -3.38 0.32 3.53
C LEU A 129 -4.59 1.24 3.45
N VAL A 130 -4.44 2.51 3.83
CA VAL A 130 -5.44 3.58 3.71
C VAL A 130 -4.94 4.62 2.71
N ASN A 131 -5.78 5.01 1.77
CA ASN A 131 -5.53 6.11 0.83
C ASN A 131 -6.23 7.37 1.37
N LEU A 132 -5.45 8.44 1.49
CA LEU A 132 -5.85 9.73 2.06
C LEU A 132 -6.28 10.73 0.99
#